data_AF-Q6N5J6-F1
#
_entry.id   AF-Q6N5J6-F1
#
_cell.length_a   1.000
_cell.length_b   1.000
_cell.length_c   1.000
_cell.angle_alpha   90.00
_cell.angle_beta   90.00
_cell.angle_gamma   90.00
#
_symmetry.space_group_name_H-M   'P 1'
#
loop_
_entity.id
_entity.type
_entity.pdbx_description
1 polymer ?
#
loop_
_entity_poly.entity_id
_entity_poly.type
_entity_poly.pdbx_seq_one_letter_code
_entity_poly.pdbx_strand_id
1 'polypeptide(L)'
;MIASQLVSIAQDLQQEYERFGLVDLLQSAIQISSDRPNVNNSTYRDITGSLKDRARAVLEQSVFRTYPLDTLKLLSNSEISSILPSTIANMIIGGFPNRKESAISSAELNMYLVEVKSILNQIAGFLNFNERLGVEKYEIPNEKVGLAIKIPRKIFSNQVISFQSRLLVFSSFFRSVTELVTGSREDPELVYLSTTDPTTVVAVAGTAAMGILTFYKLILEIAEKHISLRKAWDELKNSKLPESSLSEIEKGIQAGLETSNNEAIDKAFKAVELKVSADRSKELRVEIGRQALELTLDISKGARIFVSLESQQQIELMANEALDDTTEIKLHIEEQKLLEARLDNLTSELSTPRAELSYIAPPK
;
A
#
# COMPACT_ATOMS: atom_id res chain seq x y z
N MET A 1 0.42 -9.07 -17.47
CA MET A 1 0.61 -8.85 -16.02
C MET A 1 0.71 -7.37 -15.67
N ILE A 2 1.70 -6.61 -16.18
CA ILE A 2 1.65 -5.13 -16.17
C ILE A 2 0.36 -4.63 -16.87
N ALA A 3 -0.08 -5.32 -17.93
CA ALA A 3 -1.31 -4.99 -18.66
C ALA A 3 -2.56 -4.89 -17.76
N SER A 4 -2.83 -5.87 -16.88
CA SER A 4 -4.03 -5.84 -16.04
C SER A 4 -4.00 -4.70 -15.02
N GLN A 5 -2.83 -4.41 -14.44
CA GLN A 5 -2.66 -3.25 -13.57
C GLN A 5 -2.88 -1.93 -14.34
N LEU A 6 -2.34 -1.81 -15.55
CA LEU A 6 -2.57 -0.64 -16.40
C LEU A 6 -4.05 -0.50 -16.80
N VAL A 7 -4.75 -1.61 -17.03
CA VAL A 7 -6.20 -1.63 -17.29
C VAL A 7 -6.97 -1.12 -16.06
N SER A 8 -6.65 -1.59 -14.86
CA SER A 8 -7.28 -1.10 -13.62
C SER A 8 -7.04 0.39 -13.44
N ILE A 9 -5.80 0.87 -13.60
CA ILE A 9 -5.46 2.29 -13.50
C ILE A 9 -6.24 3.13 -14.52
N ALA A 10 -6.32 2.65 -15.76
CA ALA A 10 -7.03 3.34 -16.83
C ALA A 10 -8.55 3.40 -16.56
N GLN A 11 -9.14 2.34 -16.02
CA GLN A 11 -10.55 2.32 -15.59
C GLN A 11 -10.80 3.25 -14.42
N ASP A 12 -9.99 3.20 -13.37
CA ASP A 12 -10.13 4.05 -12.20
C ASP A 12 -10.01 5.52 -12.59
N LEU A 13 -9.10 5.84 -13.51
CA LEU A 13 -8.97 7.18 -14.06
C LEU A 13 -10.24 7.60 -14.80
N GLN A 14 -10.75 6.77 -15.72
CA GLN A 14 -12.00 7.06 -16.42
C GLN A 14 -13.18 7.26 -15.45
N GLN A 15 -13.33 6.36 -14.48
CA GLN A 15 -14.40 6.40 -13.49
C GLN A 15 -14.30 7.63 -12.59
N GLU A 16 -13.12 8.07 -12.18
CA GLU A 16 -12.93 9.29 -11.39
C GLU A 16 -13.33 10.54 -12.19
N TYR A 17 -12.97 10.58 -13.48
CA TYR A 17 -13.38 11.66 -14.38
C TYR A 17 -14.90 11.76 -14.52
N GLU A 18 -15.58 10.61 -14.63
CA GLU A 18 -17.04 10.51 -14.70
C GLU A 18 -17.69 10.83 -13.35
N ARG A 19 -17.24 10.21 -12.25
CA ARG A 19 -17.76 10.35 -10.89
C ARG A 19 -17.73 11.79 -10.40
N PHE A 20 -16.63 12.51 -10.61
CA PHE A 20 -16.49 13.88 -10.16
C PHE A 20 -16.88 14.93 -11.21
N GLY A 21 -17.22 14.50 -12.43
CA GLY A 21 -17.49 15.40 -13.55
C GLY A 21 -16.34 16.36 -13.79
N LEU A 22 -15.09 15.85 -13.84
CA LEU A 22 -13.89 16.69 -13.90
C LEU A 22 -13.83 17.55 -15.19
N VAL A 23 -14.39 17.05 -16.29
CA VAL A 23 -14.53 17.81 -17.53
C VAL A 23 -15.44 19.01 -17.30
N ASP A 24 -16.59 18.82 -16.65
CA ASP A 24 -17.53 19.90 -16.33
C ASP A 24 -16.95 20.87 -15.30
N LEU A 25 -16.15 20.36 -14.36
CA LEU A 25 -15.44 21.18 -13.38
C LEU A 25 -14.42 22.10 -14.07
N LEU A 26 -13.65 21.59 -15.02
CA LEU A 26 -12.71 22.38 -15.85
C LEU A 26 -13.45 23.39 -16.73
N GLN A 27 -14.55 22.99 -17.36
CA GLN A 27 -15.38 23.91 -18.15
C GLN A 27 -15.97 25.04 -17.29
N SER A 28 -16.42 24.72 -16.07
CA SER A 28 -16.88 25.71 -15.10
C SER A 28 -15.75 26.69 -14.74
N ALA A 29 -14.54 26.19 -14.51
CA ALA A 29 -13.37 27.03 -14.26
C ALA A 29 -13.06 27.96 -15.45
N ILE A 30 -13.10 27.45 -16.68
CA ILE A 30 -12.89 28.24 -17.91
C ILE A 30 -13.93 29.35 -18.02
N GLN A 31 -15.20 29.05 -17.75
CA GLN A 31 -16.28 30.02 -17.79
C GLN A 31 -16.05 31.13 -16.75
N ILE A 32 -15.74 30.77 -15.50
CA ILE A 32 -15.46 31.73 -14.42
C ILE A 32 -14.28 32.64 -14.79
N SER A 33 -13.21 32.07 -15.34
CA SER A 33 -12.03 32.84 -15.76
C SER A 33 -12.35 33.79 -16.92
N SER A 34 -13.19 33.37 -17.87
CA SER A 34 -13.60 34.16 -19.04
C SER A 34 -14.56 35.29 -18.67
N ASP A 35 -15.50 35.04 -17.77
CA ASP A 35 -16.49 36.03 -17.30
C ASP A 35 -15.93 36.99 -16.26
N ARG A 36 -14.73 36.72 -15.74
CA ARG A 36 -14.06 37.51 -14.70
C ARG A 36 -14.14 39.04 -14.89
N PRO A 37 -13.93 39.62 -16.09
CA PRO A 37 -14.02 41.07 -16.27
C PRO A 37 -15.41 41.63 -15.90
N ASN A 38 -16.46 40.82 -16.06
CA ASN A 38 -17.86 41.21 -15.92
C ASN A 38 -18.45 40.92 -14.53
N VAL A 39 -17.72 40.21 -13.67
CA VAL A 39 -18.20 39.80 -12.34
C VAL A 39 -17.57 40.68 -11.25
N ASN A 40 -18.38 41.11 -10.28
CA ASN A 40 -17.86 41.85 -9.11
C ASN A 40 -17.10 40.92 -8.14
N ASN A 41 -16.30 41.48 -7.25
CA ASN A 41 -15.43 40.69 -6.36
C ASN A 41 -16.17 39.86 -5.30
N SER A 42 -17.43 40.16 -4.97
CA SER A 42 -18.22 39.33 -4.06
C SER A 42 -18.73 38.10 -4.79
N THR A 43 -19.41 38.30 -5.91
CA THR A 43 -19.95 37.23 -6.75
C THR A 43 -18.84 36.30 -7.25
N TYR A 44 -17.68 36.85 -7.61
CA TYR A 44 -16.51 36.03 -7.97
C TYR A 44 -16.05 35.14 -6.81
N ARG A 45 -16.01 35.66 -5.58
CA ARG A 45 -15.64 34.88 -4.39
C ARG A 45 -16.63 33.76 -4.11
N ASP A 46 -17.93 34.02 -4.25
CA ASP A 46 -18.97 33.03 -4.01
C ASP A 46 -18.90 31.88 -5.03
N ILE A 47 -18.80 32.22 -6.33
CA ILE A 47 -18.72 31.23 -7.41
C ILE A 47 -17.42 30.41 -7.32
N THR A 48 -16.28 31.06 -7.06
CA THR A 48 -15.00 30.35 -6.90
C THR A 48 -14.95 29.53 -5.61
N GLY A 49 -15.67 29.92 -4.56
CA GLY A 49 -15.84 29.11 -3.35
C GLY A 49 -16.44 27.75 -3.67
N SER A 50 -17.59 27.73 -4.36
CA SER A 50 -18.25 26.50 -4.78
C SER A 50 -17.37 25.63 -5.71
N LEU A 51 -16.67 26.26 -6.65
CA LEU A 51 -15.72 25.56 -7.53
C LEU A 51 -14.61 24.87 -6.72
N LYS A 52 -14.05 25.56 -5.72
CA LYS A 52 -13.00 25.02 -4.84
C LYS A 52 -13.51 23.90 -3.96
N ASP A 53 -14.74 24.00 -3.44
CA ASP A 53 -15.31 22.95 -2.60
C ASP A 53 -15.48 21.64 -3.39
N ARG A 54 -15.94 21.74 -4.64
CA ARG A 54 -15.98 20.59 -5.56
C ARG A 54 -14.58 20.02 -5.83
N ALA A 55 -13.59 20.87 -6.07
CA ALA A 55 -12.21 20.43 -6.26
C ALA A 55 -11.61 19.79 -4.99
N ARG A 56 -11.94 20.28 -3.80
CA ARG A 56 -11.54 19.66 -2.53
C ARG A 56 -12.15 18.28 -2.36
N ALA A 57 -13.42 18.10 -2.73
CA ALA A 57 -14.07 16.78 -2.69
C ALA A 57 -13.32 15.75 -3.55
N VAL A 58 -12.81 16.16 -4.72
CA VAL A 58 -11.93 15.30 -5.56
C VAL A 58 -10.69 14.89 -4.77
N LEU A 59 -9.97 15.84 -4.16
CA LEU A 59 -8.78 15.54 -3.36
C LEU A 59 -9.10 14.64 -2.16
N GLU A 60 -10.25 14.82 -1.54
CA GLU A 60 -10.61 14.07 -0.33
C GLU A 60 -11.02 12.63 -0.64
N GLN A 61 -11.72 12.42 -1.76
CA GLN A 61 -12.42 11.17 -2.06
C GLN A 61 -11.84 10.38 -3.23
N SER A 62 -10.74 10.86 -3.84
CA SER A 62 -10.10 10.18 -4.98
C SER A 62 -9.51 8.83 -4.58
N VAL A 63 -9.79 7.79 -5.38
CA VAL A 63 -9.22 6.44 -5.21
C VAL A 63 -7.70 6.42 -5.34
N PHE A 64 -7.09 7.36 -6.08
CA PHE A 64 -5.64 7.42 -6.23
C PHE A 64 -4.90 7.66 -4.91
N ARG A 65 -5.58 8.11 -3.85
CA ARG A 65 -4.97 8.26 -2.52
C ARG A 65 -4.67 6.92 -1.84
N THR A 66 -5.36 5.86 -2.23
CA THR A 66 -5.20 4.52 -1.63
C THR A 66 -4.18 3.69 -2.40
N TYR A 67 -3.70 4.17 -3.55
CA TYR A 67 -2.76 3.44 -4.39
C TYR A 67 -1.41 3.19 -3.68
N PRO A 68 -0.77 2.03 -3.95
CA PRO A 68 0.58 1.77 -3.51
C PRO A 68 1.57 2.83 -4.01
N LEU A 69 2.61 3.12 -3.20
CA LEU A 69 3.61 4.14 -3.53
C LEU A 69 4.30 3.88 -4.87
N ASP A 70 4.58 2.62 -5.21
CA ASP A 70 5.20 2.24 -6.48
C ASP A 70 4.28 2.57 -7.68
N THR A 71 2.96 2.39 -7.53
CA THR A 71 1.97 2.77 -8.55
C THR A 71 1.88 4.30 -8.66
N LEU A 72 1.91 5.02 -7.53
CA LEU A 72 1.93 6.48 -7.54
C LEU A 72 3.19 7.03 -8.21
N LYS A 73 4.35 6.42 -7.99
CA LYS A 73 5.59 6.77 -8.68
C LYS A 73 5.52 6.50 -10.18
N LEU A 74 4.91 5.38 -10.57
CA LEU A 74 4.66 5.07 -11.99
C LEU A 74 3.80 6.17 -12.63
N LEU A 75 2.71 6.56 -11.97
CA LEU A 75 1.81 7.61 -12.43
C LEU A 75 2.50 8.98 -12.48
N SER A 76 3.26 9.35 -11.44
CA SER A 76 3.96 10.64 -11.38
C SER A 76 5.04 10.78 -12.45
N ASN A 77 5.63 9.67 -12.88
CA ASN A 77 6.67 9.64 -13.91
C ASN A 77 6.10 9.49 -15.33
N SER A 78 4.78 9.40 -15.47
CA SER A 78 4.10 9.22 -16.75
C SER A 78 3.62 10.54 -17.35
N GLU A 79 3.31 10.51 -18.65
CA GLU A 79 2.69 11.64 -19.36
C GLU A 79 1.30 12.00 -18.82
N ILE A 80 0.64 11.11 -18.05
CA ILE A 80 -0.68 11.38 -17.47
C ILE A 80 -0.61 12.09 -16.11
N SER A 81 0.58 12.36 -15.57
CA SER A 81 0.76 13.02 -14.26
C SER A 81 0.12 14.42 -14.18
N SER A 82 0.19 15.18 -15.28
CA SER A 82 -0.40 16.52 -15.45
C SER A 82 -1.93 16.53 -15.36
N ILE A 83 -2.55 15.41 -15.71
CA ILE A 83 -4.01 15.27 -15.80
C ILE A 83 -4.60 14.35 -14.74
N LEU A 84 -3.84 13.97 -13.71
CA LEU A 84 -4.42 13.22 -12.59
C LEU A 84 -5.52 14.07 -11.93
N PRO A 85 -6.61 13.45 -11.44
CA PRO A 85 -7.70 14.16 -10.76
C PRO A 85 -7.21 15.13 -9.67
N SER A 86 -6.21 14.71 -8.90
CA SER A 86 -5.61 15.52 -7.85
C SER A 86 -4.81 16.71 -8.39
N THR A 87 -4.10 16.55 -9.51
CA THR A 87 -3.38 17.65 -10.18
C THR A 87 -4.36 18.71 -10.68
N ILE A 88 -5.43 18.29 -11.36
CA ILE A 88 -6.49 19.20 -11.84
C ILE A 88 -7.17 19.92 -10.67
N ALA A 89 -7.52 19.20 -9.60
CA ALA A 89 -8.13 19.78 -8.42
C ALA A 89 -7.22 20.82 -7.73
N ASN A 90 -5.94 20.49 -7.54
CA ASN A 90 -4.97 21.43 -6.95
C ASN A 90 -4.76 22.66 -7.83
N MET A 91 -4.69 22.49 -9.15
CA MET A 91 -4.62 23.60 -10.11
C MET A 91 -5.84 24.52 -9.96
N ILE A 92 -7.05 23.99 -9.84
CA ILE A 92 -8.26 24.80 -9.64
C ILE A 92 -8.22 25.54 -8.29
N ILE A 93 -7.82 24.85 -7.21
CA ILE A 93 -7.76 25.45 -5.87
C ILE A 93 -6.74 26.60 -5.82
N GLY A 94 -5.55 26.38 -6.38
CA GLY A 94 -4.48 27.38 -6.44
C GLY A 94 -4.72 28.47 -7.48
N GLY A 95 -5.36 28.13 -8.60
CA GLY A 95 -5.59 29.01 -9.74
C GLY A 95 -6.69 30.05 -9.55
N PHE A 96 -7.53 29.94 -8.53
CA PHE A 96 -8.62 30.91 -8.27
C PHE A 96 -8.47 31.60 -6.91
N PRO A 97 -7.50 32.51 -6.70
CA PRO A 97 -7.37 33.25 -5.44
C PRO A 97 -8.57 34.19 -5.21
N ASN A 98 -8.70 34.73 -3.99
CA ASN A 98 -9.79 35.65 -3.61
C ASN A 98 -9.82 36.95 -4.43
N ARG A 99 -8.68 37.34 -5.01
CA ARG A 99 -8.56 38.48 -5.92
C ARG A 99 -8.66 37.97 -7.35
N LYS A 100 -9.62 38.48 -8.10
CA LYS A 100 -9.91 37.97 -9.44
C LYS A 100 -8.77 38.19 -10.42
N GLU A 101 -8.02 39.30 -10.28
CA GLU A 101 -6.93 39.69 -11.18
C GLU A 101 -5.80 38.65 -11.23
N SER A 102 -5.61 37.89 -10.15
CA SER A 102 -4.60 36.85 -10.03
C SER A 102 -5.11 35.45 -10.41
N ALA A 103 -6.33 35.34 -10.92
CA ALA A 103 -6.87 34.07 -11.37
C ALA A 103 -6.18 33.55 -12.64
N ILE A 104 -6.01 32.23 -12.70
CA ILE A 104 -5.53 31.47 -13.85
C ILE A 104 -6.32 31.83 -15.10
N SER A 105 -5.62 31.93 -16.23
CA SER A 105 -6.25 32.35 -17.49
C SER A 105 -7.12 31.24 -18.08
N SER A 106 -8.18 31.63 -18.79
CA SER A 106 -9.04 30.69 -19.51
C SER A 106 -8.29 29.96 -20.62
N ALA A 107 -7.31 30.61 -21.24
CA ALA A 107 -6.43 30.00 -22.24
C ALA A 107 -5.62 28.84 -21.66
N GLU A 108 -5.04 29.03 -20.47
CA GLU A 108 -4.29 27.99 -19.76
C GLU A 108 -5.18 26.82 -19.37
N LEU A 109 -6.34 27.08 -18.76
CA LEU A 109 -7.31 26.04 -18.43
C LEU A 109 -7.80 25.26 -19.67
N ASN A 110 -7.93 25.94 -20.81
CA ASN A 110 -8.34 25.29 -22.07
C ASN A 110 -7.25 24.34 -22.60
N MET A 111 -5.96 24.60 -22.36
CA MET A 111 -4.90 23.65 -22.70
C MET A 111 -5.07 22.33 -21.92
N TYR A 112 -5.30 22.42 -20.61
CA TYR A 112 -5.60 21.25 -19.78
C TYR A 112 -6.86 20.52 -20.25
N LEU A 113 -7.93 21.23 -20.57
CA LEU A 113 -9.17 20.60 -21.06
C LEU A 113 -8.95 19.81 -22.36
N VAL A 114 -8.14 20.32 -23.29
CA VAL A 114 -7.79 19.63 -24.54
C VAL A 114 -6.95 18.39 -24.24
N GLU A 115 -5.95 18.49 -23.37
CA GLU A 115 -5.08 17.38 -22.96
C GLU A 115 -5.87 16.27 -22.27
N VAL A 116 -6.72 16.64 -21.30
CA VAL A 116 -7.66 15.74 -20.61
C VAL A 116 -8.52 14.96 -21.59
N LYS A 117 -9.17 15.64 -22.54
CA LYS A 117 -10.02 14.98 -23.54
C LYS A 117 -9.21 14.04 -24.44
N SER A 118 -8.00 14.44 -24.84
CA SER A 118 -7.11 13.61 -25.63
C SER A 118 -6.76 12.31 -24.90
N ILE A 119 -6.36 12.41 -23.63
CA ILE A 119 -5.97 11.25 -22.85
C ILE A 119 -7.16 10.38 -22.50
N LEU A 120 -8.33 10.93 -22.18
CA LEU A 120 -9.55 10.14 -21.97
C LEU A 120 -9.93 9.33 -23.21
N ASN A 121 -9.77 9.89 -24.41
CA ASN A 121 -9.97 9.14 -25.65
C ASN A 121 -8.93 8.03 -25.83
N GLN A 122 -7.66 8.28 -25.47
CA GLN A 122 -6.61 7.26 -25.50
C GLN A 122 -6.87 6.13 -24.50
N ILE A 123 -7.31 6.47 -23.28
CA ILE A 123 -7.72 5.52 -22.24
C ILE A 123 -8.88 4.66 -22.73
N ALA A 124 -9.92 5.26 -23.28
CA ALA A 124 -11.04 4.51 -23.84
C ALA A 124 -10.59 3.56 -24.97
N GLY A 125 -9.70 4.03 -25.85
CA GLY A 125 -9.09 3.20 -26.89
C GLY A 125 -8.27 2.03 -26.33
N PHE A 126 -7.47 2.29 -25.30
CA PHE A 126 -6.67 1.29 -24.59
C PHE A 126 -7.54 0.24 -23.91
N LEU A 127 -8.61 0.65 -23.21
CA LEU A 127 -9.53 -0.27 -22.54
C LEU A 127 -10.25 -1.17 -23.54
N ASN A 128 -10.81 -0.60 -24.61
CA ASN A 128 -11.45 -1.36 -25.69
C ASN A 128 -10.48 -2.35 -26.36
N PHE A 129 -9.20 -1.98 -26.51
CA PHE A 129 -8.19 -2.86 -27.07
C PHE A 129 -7.88 -4.05 -26.14
N ASN A 130 -7.73 -3.80 -24.84
CA ASN A 130 -7.46 -4.85 -23.85
C ASN A 130 -8.64 -5.80 -23.68
N GLU A 131 -9.88 -5.29 -23.73
CA GLU A 131 -11.09 -6.11 -23.75
C GLU A 131 -11.07 -7.11 -24.92
N ARG A 132 -10.70 -6.65 -26.12
CA ARG A 132 -10.57 -7.51 -27.30
C ARG A 132 -9.45 -8.55 -27.19
N LEU A 133 -8.41 -8.25 -26.43
CA LEU A 133 -7.33 -9.20 -26.13
C LEU A 133 -7.70 -10.20 -25.02
N GLY A 134 -8.89 -10.05 -24.40
CA GLY A 134 -9.28 -10.86 -23.26
C GLY A 134 -8.37 -10.61 -22.05
N VAL A 135 -7.80 -9.41 -21.92
CA VAL A 135 -7.07 -9.03 -20.71
C VAL A 135 -8.12 -8.82 -19.62
N GLU A 136 -8.37 -9.87 -18.86
CA GLU A 136 -9.29 -9.82 -17.74
C GLU A 136 -8.79 -8.81 -16.71
N LYS A 137 -9.73 -8.00 -16.23
CA LYS A 137 -9.55 -7.20 -15.04
C LYS A 137 -9.51 -8.17 -13.86
N TYR A 138 -8.50 -8.03 -13.00
CA TYR A 138 -8.59 -8.68 -11.71
C TYR A 138 -9.46 -7.76 -10.84
N GLU A 139 -10.61 -8.25 -10.41
CA GLU A 139 -11.49 -7.55 -9.48
C GLU A 139 -11.48 -8.29 -8.17
N ILE A 140 -11.20 -7.56 -7.09
CA ILE A 140 -11.48 -8.07 -5.76
C ILE A 140 -13.01 -7.99 -5.57
N PRO A 141 -13.68 -9.09 -5.18
CA PRO A 141 -15.11 -9.05 -4.88
C PRO A 141 -15.46 -7.94 -3.90
N ASN A 142 -16.61 -7.28 -4.06
CA ASN A 142 -17.01 -6.12 -3.24
C ASN A 142 -17.10 -6.43 -1.73
N GLU A 143 -17.39 -7.70 -1.41
CA GLU A 143 -17.49 -8.23 -0.04
C GLU A 143 -16.14 -8.75 0.50
N LYS A 144 -15.04 -8.51 -0.23
CA LYS A 144 -13.70 -8.90 0.18
C LYS A 144 -12.72 -7.74 0.07
N VAL A 145 -11.61 -7.89 0.75
CA VAL A 145 -10.47 -6.97 0.76
C VAL A 145 -9.28 -7.69 0.15
N GLY A 146 -8.58 -7.00 -0.75
CA GLY A 146 -7.34 -7.51 -1.32
C GLY A 146 -6.15 -7.27 -0.41
N LEU A 147 -5.38 -8.32 -0.14
CA LEU A 147 -4.09 -8.24 0.52
C LEU A 147 -3.00 -8.61 -0.48
N ALA A 148 -2.16 -7.65 -0.84
CA ALA A 148 -1.01 -7.82 -1.71
C ALA A 148 0.21 -8.28 -0.91
N ILE A 149 0.77 -9.43 -1.25
CA ILE A 149 2.00 -9.99 -0.66
C ILE A 149 3.14 -9.81 -1.64
N LYS A 150 4.15 -9.01 -1.30
CA LYS A 150 5.37 -8.83 -2.09
C LYS A 150 6.49 -9.69 -1.51
N ILE A 151 7.04 -10.61 -2.31
CA ILE A 151 8.16 -11.47 -1.90
C ILE A 151 9.36 -11.16 -2.81
N PRO A 152 10.43 -10.53 -2.29
CA PRO A 152 11.63 -10.28 -3.08
C PRO A 152 12.27 -11.56 -3.64
N ARG A 153 12.77 -11.48 -4.88
CA ARG A 153 13.47 -12.58 -5.56
C ARG A 153 14.63 -13.17 -4.75
N LYS A 154 15.32 -12.35 -3.95
CA LYS A 154 16.42 -12.79 -3.07
C LYS A 154 15.99 -13.80 -1.99
N ILE A 155 14.70 -13.86 -1.64
CA ILE A 155 14.19 -14.80 -0.63
C ILE A 155 14.04 -16.21 -1.22
N PHE A 156 13.69 -16.31 -2.51
CA PHE A 156 13.38 -17.59 -3.17
C PHE A 156 14.31 -17.93 -4.34
N SER A 157 15.35 -17.13 -4.57
CA SER A 157 16.40 -17.36 -5.57
C SER A 157 15.88 -17.63 -6.98
N ASN A 158 14.79 -16.98 -7.39
CA ASN A 158 14.10 -17.21 -8.66
C ASN A 158 13.59 -18.65 -8.89
N GLN A 159 13.48 -19.47 -7.84
CA GLN A 159 12.94 -20.83 -7.93
C GLN A 159 11.44 -20.86 -7.60
N VAL A 160 10.64 -21.41 -8.50
CA VAL A 160 9.17 -21.51 -8.36
C VAL A 160 8.78 -22.28 -7.09
N ILE A 161 9.46 -23.39 -6.80
CA ILE A 161 9.20 -24.23 -5.62
C ILE A 161 9.42 -23.43 -4.33
N SER A 162 10.51 -22.66 -4.28
CA SER A 162 10.85 -21.81 -3.14
C SER A 162 9.83 -20.68 -2.98
N PHE A 163 9.38 -20.07 -4.09
CA PHE A 163 8.34 -19.04 -4.07
C PHE A 163 7.00 -19.59 -3.56
N GLN A 164 6.55 -20.73 -4.07
CA GLN A 164 5.34 -21.41 -3.61
C GLN A 164 5.42 -21.74 -2.11
N SER A 165 6.56 -22.26 -1.66
CA SER A 165 6.78 -22.61 -0.25
C SER A 165 6.67 -21.39 0.66
N ARG A 166 7.13 -20.21 0.20
CA ARG A 166 6.96 -18.96 0.94
C ARG A 166 5.50 -18.48 0.91
N LEU A 167 4.82 -18.52 -0.23
CA LEU A 167 3.39 -18.18 -0.31
C LEU A 167 2.51 -19.04 0.60
N LEU A 168 2.84 -20.32 0.77
CA LEU A 168 2.12 -21.22 1.69
C LEU A 168 2.20 -20.77 3.15
N VAL A 169 3.29 -20.11 3.56
CA VAL A 169 3.41 -19.53 4.91
C VAL A 169 2.39 -18.40 5.09
N PHE A 170 2.32 -17.46 4.14
CA PHE A 170 1.32 -16.38 4.15
C PHE A 170 -0.11 -16.92 4.10
N SER A 171 -0.40 -17.86 3.21
CA SER A 171 -1.73 -18.47 3.08
C SER A 171 -2.15 -19.18 4.37
N SER A 172 -1.25 -19.94 4.99
CA SER A 172 -1.53 -20.64 6.25
C SER A 172 -1.79 -19.66 7.38
N PHE A 173 -1.00 -18.57 7.45
CA PHE A 173 -1.20 -17.50 8.41
C PHE A 173 -2.56 -16.81 8.24
N PHE A 174 -2.90 -16.40 7.02
CA PHE A 174 -4.19 -15.75 6.74
C PHE A 174 -5.37 -16.64 7.11
N ARG A 175 -5.29 -17.94 6.79
CA ARG A 175 -6.32 -18.90 7.16
C ARG A 175 -6.48 -19.04 8.67
N SER A 176 -5.38 -19.17 9.42
CA SER A 176 -5.43 -19.33 10.88
C SER A 176 -5.96 -18.05 11.55
N VAL A 177 -5.61 -16.87 11.05
CA VAL A 177 -6.17 -15.59 11.53
C VAL A 177 -7.65 -15.45 11.14
N THR A 178 -8.03 -15.83 9.93
CA THR A 178 -9.43 -15.81 9.47
C THR A 178 -10.30 -16.69 10.37
N GLU A 179 -9.84 -17.91 10.67
CA GLU A 179 -10.53 -18.82 11.60
C GLU A 179 -10.67 -18.19 12.99
N LEU A 180 -9.63 -17.53 13.50
CA LEU A 180 -9.63 -16.90 14.81
C LEU A 180 -10.72 -15.82 14.93
N VAL A 181 -10.85 -14.95 13.92
CA VAL A 181 -11.70 -13.75 13.98
C VAL A 181 -13.09 -13.95 13.40
N THR A 182 -13.30 -14.98 12.58
CA THR A 182 -14.63 -15.27 11.99
C THR A 182 -15.28 -16.52 12.58
N GLY A 183 -14.50 -17.42 13.17
CA GLY A 183 -14.96 -18.75 13.58
C GLY A 183 -15.08 -19.75 12.44
N SER A 184 -14.86 -19.31 11.19
CA SER A 184 -14.90 -20.13 9.97
C SER A 184 -13.51 -20.26 9.37
N ARG A 185 -13.13 -21.49 8.99
CA ARG A 185 -11.83 -21.75 8.37
C ARG A 185 -11.94 -21.61 6.85
N GLU A 186 -11.72 -20.40 6.36
CA GLU A 186 -11.73 -20.09 4.92
C GLU A 186 -10.31 -19.93 4.39
N ASP A 187 -10.06 -20.47 3.20
CA ASP A 187 -8.80 -20.26 2.49
C ASP A 187 -8.82 -18.89 1.79
N PRO A 188 -7.71 -18.12 1.81
CA PRO A 188 -7.62 -16.89 1.05
C PRO A 188 -7.66 -17.20 -0.47
N GLU A 189 -8.41 -16.40 -1.22
CA GLU A 189 -8.59 -16.62 -2.66
C GLU A 189 -7.50 -15.89 -3.45
N LEU A 190 -6.78 -16.60 -4.31
CA LEU A 190 -5.79 -15.98 -5.20
C LEU A 190 -6.49 -15.16 -6.29
N VAL A 191 -6.32 -13.84 -6.25
CA VAL A 191 -6.91 -12.91 -7.24
C VAL A 191 -5.91 -12.57 -8.33
N TYR A 192 -4.66 -12.30 -7.94
CA TYR A 192 -3.65 -11.82 -8.87
C TYR A 192 -2.26 -12.33 -8.48
N LEU A 193 -1.45 -12.65 -9.49
CA LEU A 193 -0.04 -12.97 -9.35
C LEU A 193 0.75 -12.15 -10.37
N SER A 194 1.64 -11.30 -9.88
CA SER A 194 2.69 -10.61 -10.63
C SER A 194 3.97 -11.46 -10.63
N THR A 195 4.61 -11.64 -11.79
CA THR A 195 5.86 -12.39 -11.95
C THR A 195 7.06 -11.50 -12.22
N THR A 196 6.85 -10.23 -12.59
CA THR A 196 7.92 -9.25 -12.82
C THR A 196 8.51 -8.83 -11.48
N ASP A 197 7.65 -8.27 -10.63
CA ASP A 197 7.86 -8.11 -9.19
C ASP A 197 6.93 -9.11 -8.50
N PRO A 198 7.45 -10.18 -7.86
CA PRO A 198 6.64 -11.24 -7.28
C PRO A 198 5.69 -10.70 -6.22
N THR A 199 4.48 -10.38 -6.65
CA THR A 199 3.42 -9.79 -5.82
C THR A 199 2.16 -10.61 -6.03
N THR A 200 1.58 -11.09 -4.95
CA THR A 200 0.39 -11.94 -4.97
C THR A 200 -0.73 -11.22 -4.25
N VAL A 201 -1.84 -10.91 -4.91
CA VAL A 201 -3.02 -10.38 -4.24
C VAL A 201 -3.96 -11.53 -3.91
N VAL A 202 -4.36 -11.60 -2.65
CA VAL A 202 -5.37 -12.52 -2.18
C VAL A 202 -6.59 -11.77 -1.65
N ALA A 203 -7.79 -12.31 -1.87
CA ALA A 203 -9.02 -11.75 -1.32
C ALA A 203 -9.41 -12.47 -0.02
N VAL A 204 -9.72 -11.68 1.00
CA VAL A 204 -10.18 -12.14 2.33
C VAL A 204 -11.39 -11.33 2.79
N ALA A 205 -12.20 -11.84 3.72
CA ALA A 205 -13.28 -11.07 4.33
C ALA A 205 -12.75 -9.81 5.06
N GLY A 206 -13.57 -8.75 5.19
CA GLY A 206 -13.16 -7.49 5.81
C GLY A 206 -12.71 -7.65 7.27
N THR A 207 -13.49 -8.38 8.08
CA THR A 207 -13.13 -8.81 9.44
C THR A 207 -11.77 -9.51 9.49
N ALA A 208 -11.52 -10.43 8.56
CA ALA A 208 -10.25 -11.17 8.47
C ALA A 208 -9.08 -10.25 8.10
N ALA A 209 -9.28 -9.31 7.17
CA ALA A 209 -8.28 -8.33 6.78
C ALA A 209 -7.79 -7.52 7.99
N MET A 210 -8.70 -7.03 8.84
CA MET A 210 -8.33 -6.25 10.03
C MET A 210 -7.59 -7.08 11.09
N GLY A 211 -8.01 -8.32 11.30
CA GLY A 211 -7.26 -9.28 12.09
C GLY A 211 -5.83 -9.45 11.56
N ILE A 212 -5.69 -9.72 10.26
CA ILE A 212 -4.39 -9.91 9.60
C ILE A 212 -3.50 -8.67 9.77
N LEU A 213 -4.04 -7.46 9.58
CA LEU A 213 -3.30 -6.21 9.69
C LEU A 213 -2.82 -5.93 11.13
N THR A 214 -3.65 -6.26 12.12
CA THR A 214 -3.30 -6.16 13.53
C THR A 214 -2.09 -7.03 13.88
N PHE A 215 -2.11 -8.30 13.44
CA PHE A 215 -0.97 -9.18 13.66
C PHE A 215 0.25 -8.75 12.84
N TYR A 216 0.05 -8.36 11.58
CA TYR A 216 1.13 -7.94 10.69
C TYR A 216 1.89 -6.71 11.24
N LYS A 217 1.19 -5.72 11.80
CA LYS A 217 1.83 -4.57 12.47
C LYS A 217 2.80 -5.01 13.56
N LEU A 218 2.40 -5.95 14.42
CA LEU A 218 3.25 -6.44 15.50
C LEU A 218 4.43 -7.27 14.97
N ILE A 219 4.22 -8.04 13.90
CA ILE A 219 5.28 -8.76 13.20
C ILE A 219 6.31 -7.77 12.62
N LEU A 220 5.88 -6.63 12.06
CA LEU A 220 6.78 -5.58 11.57
C LEU A 220 7.66 -5.01 12.69
N GLU A 221 7.08 -4.72 13.86
CA GLU A 221 7.82 -4.24 15.04
C GLU A 221 8.91 -5.23 15.48
N ILE A 222 8.62 -6.54 15.43
CA ILE A 222 9.60 -7.58 15.76
C ILE A 222 10.68 -7.66 14.68
N ALA A 223 10.29 -7.62 13.40
CA ALA A 223 11.24 -7.66 12.30
C ALA A 223 12.24 -6.50 12.36
N GLU A 224 11.78 -5.30 12.73
CA GLU A 224 12.63 -4.10 12.89
C GLU A 224 13.69 -4.32 13.98
N LYS A 225 13.26 -4.81 15.15
CA LYS A 225 14.16 -5.17 16.26
C LYS A 225 15.13 -6.27 15.83
N HIS A 226 14.66 -7.29 15.13
CA HIS A 226 15.50 -8.40 14.67
C HIS A 226 16.58 -7.95 13.67
N ILE A 227 16.24 -7.08 12.71
CA ILE A 227 17.20 -6.50 11.77
C ILE A 227 18.27 -5.71 12.52
N SER A 228 17.87 -4.94 13.53
CA SER A 228 18.78 -4.14 14.35
C SER A 228 19.75 -5.03 15.15
N LEU A 229 19.25 -6.13 15.72
CA LEU A 229 20.09 -7.13 16.40
C LEU A 229 21.03 -7.86 15.43
N ARG A 230 20.57 -8.21 14.23
CA ARG A 230 21.41 -8.82 13.19
C ARG A 230 22.53 -7.88 12.74
N LYS A 231 22.26 -6.58 12.56
CA LYS A 231 23.30 -5.57 12.30
C LYS A 231 24.37 -5.56 13.38
N ALA A 232 23.96 -5.47 14.65
CA ALA A 232 24.89 -5.49 15.77
C ALA A 232 25.70 -6.81 15.81
N TRP A 233 25.06 -7.94 15.50
CA TRP A 233 25.75 -9.23 15.40
C TRP A 233 26.78 -9.27 14.27
N ASP A 234 26.46 -8.75 13.08
CA ASP A 234 27.40 -8.65 11.96
C ASP A 234 28.61 -7.77 12.32
N GLU A 235 28.41 -6.71 13.10
CA GLU A 235 29.48 -5.88 13.63
C GLU A 235 30.38 -6.62 14.63
N LEU A 236 29.77 -7.38 15.55
CA LEU A 236 30.49 -8.22 16.51
C LEU A 236 31.25 -9.36 15.83
N LYS A 237 30.71 -9.93 14.75
CA LYS A 237 31.41 -10.95 13.96
C LYS A 237 32.69 -10.39 13.33
N ASN A 238 32.67 -9.11 12.96
CA ASN A 238 33.83 -8.41 12.40
C ASN A 238 34.86 -7.98 13.46
N SER A 239 34.55 -8.05 14.77
CA SER A 239 35.44 -7.59 15.85
C SER A 239 36.40 -8.68 16.38
N LYS A 240 36.54 -9.81 15.67
CA LYS A 240 37.44 -10.94 16.01
C LYS A 240 37.14 -11.59 17.37
N LEU A 241 35.88 -11.60 17.79
CA LEU A 241 35.46 -12.37 18.96
C LEU A 241 35.66 -13.88 18.76
N PRO A 242 35.90 -14.65 19.83
CA PRO A 242 35.92 -16.11 19.75
C PRO A 242 34.61 -16.67 19.18
N GLU A 243 34.72 -17.72 18.36
CA GLU A 243 33.57 -18.35 17.69
C GLU A 243 32.52 -18.89 18.69
N SER A 244 32.97 -19.35 19.86
CA SER A 244 32.07 -19.78 20.94
C SER A 244 31.17 -18.66 21.44
N SER A 245 31.72 -17.45 21.64
CA SER A 245 30.94 -16.28 22.05
C SER A 245 29.98 -15.83 20.96
N LEU A 246 30.38 -15.88 19.68
CA LEU A 246 29.51 -15.55 18.56
C LEU A 246 28.30 -16.51 18.47
N SER A 247 28.53 -17.81 18.71
CA SER A 247 27.49 -18.84 18.74
C SER A 247 26.49 -18.63 19.88
N GLU A 248 26.98 -18.28 21.08
CA GLU A 248 26.11 -17.96 22.23
C GLU A 248 25.26 -16.72 21.97
N ILE A 249 25.83 -15.67 21.39
CA ILE A 249 25.10 -14.45 21.03
C ILE A 249 24.04 -14.75 19.97
N GLU A 250 24.36 -15.54 18.93
CA GLU A 250 23.39 -15.92 17.91
C GLU A 250 22.20 -16.69 18.49
N LYS A 251 22.47 -17.64 19.40
CA LYS A 251 21.41 -18.35 20.14
C LYS A 251 20.56 -17.39 20.98
N GLY A 252 21.19 -16.42 21.65
CA GLY A 252 20.50 -15.38 22.41
C GLY A 252 19.57 -14.53 21.55
N ILE A 253 20.02 -14.13 20.35
CA ILE A 253 19.22 -13.37 19.39
C ILE A 253 18.02 -14.21 18.92
N GLN A 254 18.22 -15.50 18.62
CA GLN A 254 17.15 -16.40 18.20
C GLN A 254 16.10 -16.62 19.31
N ALA A 255 16.53 -16.88 20.54
CA ALA A 255 15.62 -17.03 21.67
C ALA A 255 14.87 -15.72 21.99
N GLY A 256 15.54 -14.57 21.87
CA GLY A 256 14.92 -13.26 22.02
C GLY A 256 13.86 -12.98 20.95
N LEU A 257 14.10 -13.41 19.72
CA LEU A 257 13.13 -13.34 18.63
C LEU A 257 11.89 -14.17 18.92
N GLU A 258 12.05 -15.43 19.34
CA GLU A 258 10.94 -16.32 19.69
C GLU A 258 10.11 -15.78 20.86
N THR A 259 10.77 -15.23 21.88
CA THR A 259 10.11 -14.60 23.04
C THR A 259 9.31 -13.38 22.60
N SER A 260 9.93 -12.47 21.84
CA SER A 260 9.26 -11.26 21.33
C SER A 260 8.06 -11.61 20.44
N ASN A 261 8.19 -12.66 19.63
CA ASN A 261 7.11 -13.17 18.79
C ASN A 261 5.94 -13.67 19.63
N ASN A 262 6.19 -14.50 20.65
CA ASN A 262 5.12 -14.98 21.53
C ASN A 262 4.41 -13.85 22.27
N GLU A 263 5.14 -12.85 22.77
CA GLU A 263 4.57 -11.66 23.42
C GLU A 263 3.68 -10.84 22.47
N ALA A 264 4.13 -10.66 21.22
CA ALA A 264 3.34 -9.98 20.20
C ALA A 264 2.07 -10.75 19.84
N ILE A 265 2.16 -12.08 19.70
CA ILE A 265 0.97 -12.91 19.47
C ILE A 265 0.00 -12.80 20.65
N ASP A 266 0.47 -12.85 21.89
CA ASP A 266 -0.39 -12.66 23.06
C ASP A 266 -1.05 -11.29 23.09
N LYS A 267 -0.35 -10.23 22.65
CA LYS A 267 -0.91 -8.89 22.50
C LYS A 267 -1.96 -8.85 21.39
N ALA A 268 -1.70 -9.49 20.24
CA ALA A 268 -2.63 -9.56 19.11
C ALA A 268 -3.92 -10.30 19.48
N PHE A 269 -3.80 -11.45 20.15
CA PHE A 269 -4.95 -12.24 20.63
C PHE A 269 -5.84 -11.50 21.62
N LYS A 270 -5.31 -10.52 22.35
CA LYS A 270 -6.08 -9.64 23.25
C LYS A 270 -6.76 -8.48 22.51
N ALA A 271 -6.24 -8.12 21.33
CA ALA A 271 -6.73 -7.00 20.54
C ALA A 271 -7.84 -7.38 19.56
N VAL A 272 -8.01 -8.67 19.25
CA VAL A 272 -9.04 -9.16 18.33
C VAL A 272 -10.18 -9.83 19.06
N GLU A 273 -11.41 -9.67 18.55
CA GLU A 273 -12.56 -10.41 19.06
C GLU A 273 -12.46 -11.89 18.65
N LEU A 274 -12.45 -12.80 19.63
CA LEU A 274 -12.32 -14.24 19.38
C LEU A 274 -13.69 -14.84 19.09
N LYS A 275 -13.87 -15.44 17.91
CA LYS A 275 -15.12 -16.14 17.53
C LYS A 275 -15.05 -17.67 17.66
N VAL A 276 -13.94 -18.19 18.16
CA VAL A 276 -13.69 -19.63 18.35
C VAL A 276 -13.76 -20.02 19.83
N SER A 277 -13.87 -21.32 20.10
CA SER A 277 -13.81 -21.86 21.46
C SER A 277 -12.45 -21.60 22.12
N ALA A 278 -12.41 -21.59 23.45
CA ALA A 278 -11.18 -21.37 24.21
C ALA A 278 -10.08 -22.39 23.89
N ASP A 279 -10.43 -23.65 23.64
CA ASP A 279 -9.46 -24.69 23.30
C ASP A 279 -8.93 -24.53 21.87
N ARG A 280 -9.79 -24.23 20.90
CA ARG A 280 -9.34 -23.96 19.53
C ARG A 280 -8.49 -22.69 19.46
N SER A 281 -8.81 -21.68 20.28
CA SER A 281 -7.99 -20.47 20.40
C SER A 281 -6.55 -20.76 20.84
N LYS A 282 -6.34 -21.71 21.78
CA LYS A 282 -5.00 -22.13 22.21
C LYS A 282 -4.23 -22.80 21.07
N GLU A 283 -4.88 -23.67 20.31
CA GLU A 283 -4.26 -24.31 19.15
C GLU A 283 -3.88 -23.28 18.07
N LEU A 284 -4.81 -22.39 17.73
CA LEU A 284 -4.57 -21.31 16.78
C LEU A 284 -3.44 -20.39 17.24
N ARG A 285 -3.29 -20.16 18.55
CA ARG A 285 -2.16 -19.38 19.08
C ARG A 285 -0.82 -20.01 18.73
N VAL A 286 -0.70 -21.33 18.88
CA VAL A 286 0.53 -22.06 18.53
C VAL A 286 0.74 -22.06 17.02
N GLU A 287 -0.30 -22.32 16.23
CA GLU A 287 -0.24 -22.29 14.76
C GLU A 287 0.23 -20.93 14.24
N ILE A 288 -0.43 -19.86 14.67
CA ILE A 288 -0.14 -18.48 14.29
C ILE A 288 1.24 -18.07 14.80
N GLY A 289 1.63 -18.45 16.02
CA GLY A 289 2.97 -18.14 16.55
C GLY A 289 4.10 -18.71 15.70
N ARG A 290 3.97 -19.96 15.26
CA ARG A 290 4.95 -20.58 14.34
C ARG A 290 5.00 -19.85 12.99
N GLN A 291 3.84 -19.58 12.41
CA GLN A 291 3.75 -18.91 11.11
C GLN A 291 4.28 -17.47 11.17
N ALA A 292 3.95 -16.73 12.24
CA ALA A 292 4.42 -15.36 12.47
C ALA A 292 5.94 -15.30 12.63
N LEU A 293 6.56 -16.30 13.25
CA LEU A 293 8.02 -16.38 13.33
C LEU A 293 8.65 -16.53 11.94
N GLU A 294 8.11 -17.41 11.09
CA GLU A 294 8.57 -17.54 9.70
C GLU A 294 8.36 -16.26 8.90
N LEU A 295 7.18 -15.63 9.03
CA LEU A 295 6.88 -14.36 8.39
C LEU A 295 7.82 -13.24 8.85
N THR A 296 8.15 -13.18 10.14
CA THR A 296 9.10 -12.20 10.68
C THR A 296 10.46 -12.32 9.99
N LEU A 297 10.93 -13.55 9.76
CA LEU A 297 12.18 -13.81 9.05
C LEU A 297 12.08 -13.39 7.57
N ASP A 298 10.98 -13.70 6.88
CA ASP A 298 10.79 -13.29 5.48
C ASP A 298 10.66 -11.76 5.35
N ILE A 299 9.97 -11.10 6.28
CA ILE A 299 9.83 -9.64 6.35
C ILE A 299 11.16 -8.96 6.67
N SER A 300 11.98 -9.56 7.55
CA SER A 300 13.36 -9.07 7.79
C SER A 300 14.24 -9.12 6.54
N LYS A 301 13.90 -10.01 5.59
CA LYS A 301 14.51 -10.10 4.27
C LYS A 301 13.79 -9.27 3.20
N GLY A 302 12.82 -8.46 3.56
CA GLY A 302 12.13 -7.53 2.66
C GLY A 302 10.79 -8.01 2.10
N ALA A 303 10.24 -9.13 2.55
CA ALA A 303 8.84 -9.48 2.22
C ALA A 303 7.86 -8.49 2.88
N ARG A 304 6.72 -8.23 2.25
CA ARG A 304 5.73 -7.26 2.73
C ARG A 304 4.31 -7.72 2.44
N ILE A 305 3.37 -7.26 3.26
CA ILE A 305 1.92 -7.40 3.09
C ILE A 305 1.34 -5.99 3.03
N PHE A 306 0.63 -5.66 1.97
CA PHE A 306 -0.04 -4.38 1.79
C PHE A 306 -1.52 -4.60 1.57
N VAL A 307 -2.35 -3.67 2.02
CA VAL A 307 -3.76 -3.67 1.64
C VAL A 307 -3.86 -3.10 0.22
N SER A 308 -4.39 -3.90 -0.70
CA SER A 308 -4.82 -3.45 -2.03
C SER A 308 -6.28 -3.03 -1.90
N LEU A 309 -6.50 -1.77 -1.52
CA LEU A 309 -7.84 -1.18 -1.49
C LEU A 309 -8.14 -0.60 -2.87
N GLU A 310 -9.04 -1.25 -3.58
CA GLU A 310 -9.49 -0.86 -4.93
C GLU A 310 -10.75 0.00 -4.88
N SER A 311 -11.51 0.00 -3.77
CA SER A 311 -12.73 0.82 -3.67
C SER A 311 -12.96 1.43 -2.28
N GLN A 312 -13.67 2.56 -2.27
CA GLN A 312 -14.18 3.20 -1.05
C GLN A 312 -15.13 2.25 -0.28
N GLN A 313 -15.86 1.39 -1.01
CA GLN A 313 -16.72 0.36 -0.41
C GLN A 313 -15.91 -0.67 0.38
N GLN A 314 -14.72 -1.06 -0.07
CA GLN A 314 -13.84 -1.97 0.69
C GLN A 314 -13.31 -1.33 1.97
N ILE A 315 -13.05 -0.02 1.94
CA ILE A 315 -12.67 0.74 3.14
C ILE A 315 -13.83 0.78 4.14
N GLU A 316 -15.03 1.08 3.66
CA GLU A 316 -16.24 1.10 4.47
C GLU A 316 -16.61 -0.29 4.99
N LEU A 317 -16.39 -1.34 4.20
CA LEU A 317 -16.56 -2.73 4.60
C LEU A 317 -15.64 -3.06 5.77
N MET A 318 -14.35 -2.75 5.66
CA MET A 318 -13.41 -2.98 6.77
C MET A 318 -13.82 -2.20 8.03
N ALA A 319 -14.30 -0.97 7.90
CA ALA A 319 -14.74 -0.15 9.05
C ALA A 319 -16.00 -0.72 9.71
N ASN A 320 -17.03 -1.00 8.91
CA ASN A 320 -18.30 -1.52 9.40
C ASN A 320 -18.15 -2.90 10.05
N GLU A 321 -17.27 -3.74 9.50
CA GLU A 321 -17.04 -5.10 9.99
C GLU A 321 -16.09 -5.18 11.19
N ALA A 322 -15.12 -4.27 11.29
CA ALA A 322 -14.15 -4.28 12.39
C ALA A 322 -14.64 -3.60 13.67
N LEU A 323 -15.86 -3.03 13.66
CA LEU A 323 -16.40 -2.18 14.74
C LEU A 323 -15.54 -0.93 15.03
N ASP A 324 -14.60 -0.60 14.13
CA ASP A 324 -13.69 0.55 14.21
C ASP A 324 -14.11 1.65 13.24
N ASP A 325 -13.78 2.91 13.56
CA ASP A 325 -14.01 4.03 12.64
C ASP A 325 -13.09 3.89 11.41
N THR A 326 -13.61 4.21 10.22
CA THR A 326 -12.83 4.42 8.98
C THR A 326 -11.55 5.22 9.17
N THR A 327 -11.54 6.19 10.10
CA THR A 327 -10.37 6.98 10.48
C THR A 327 -9.25 6.13 11.07
N GLU A 328 -9.60 5.16 11.91
CA GLU A 328 -8.67 4.28 12.62
C GLU A 328 -8.02 3.27 11.67
N ILE A 329 -8.77 2.76 10.69
CA ILE A 329 -8.23 1.89 9.64
C ILE A 329 -7.21 2.62 8.78
N LYS A 330 -7.52 3.85 8.36
CA LYS A 330 -6.57 4.68 7.62
C LYS A 330 -5.31 4.95 8.44
N LEU A 331 -5.46 5.22 9.73
CA LEU A 331 -4.32 5.42 10.63
C LEU A 331 -3.46 4.15 10.73
N HIS A 332 -4.07 2.98 10.89
CA HIS A 332 -3.35 1.71 10.92
C HIS A 332 -2.57 1.44 9.64
N ILE A 333 -3.16 1.72 8.47
CA ILE A 333 -2.48 1.58 7.17
C ILE A 333 -1.30 2.56 7.07
N GLU A 334 -1.47 3.82 7.49
CA GLU A 334 -0.39 4.81 7.47
C GLU A 334 0.75 4.47 8.46
N GLU A 335 0.42 3.97 9.65
CA GLU A 335 1.41 3.48 10.60
C GLU A 335 2.20 2.29 10.04
N GLN A 336 1.53 1.35 9.37
CA GLN A 336 2.19 0.24 8.68
C GLN A 336 3.16 0.74 7.60
N LYS A 337 2.71 1.65 6.72
CA LYS A 337 3.59 2.26 5.70
C LYS A 337 4.83 2.91 6.30
N LEU A 338 4.69 3.58 7.45
CA LEU A 338 5.82 4.19 8.14
C LEU A 338 6.81 3.14 8.67
N LEU A 339 6.33 2.05 9.26
CA LEU A 339 7.17 0.93 9.72
C LEU A 339 7.88 0.25 8.55
N GLU A 340 7.18 0.04 7.43
CA GLU A 340 7.76 -0.55 6.22
C GLU A 340 8.87 0.34 5.64
N ALA A 341 8.67 1.66 5.59
CA ALA A 341 9.68 2.59 5.14
C ALA A 341 10.95 2.55 6.03
N ARG A 342 10.79 2.39 7.34
CA ARG A 342 11.92 2.20 8.27
C ARG A 342 12.65 0.88 8.01
N LEU A 343 11.91 -0.20 7.82
CA LEU A 343 12.48 -1.52 7.50
C LEU A 343 13.25 -1.50 6.18
N ASP A 344 12.75 -0.80 5.16
CA ASP A 344 13.43 -0.68 3.87
C ASP A 344 14.77 0.06 4.03
N ASN A 345 14.79 1.17 4.78
CA ASN A 345 16.02 1.87 5.13
C ASN A 345 17.00 0.93 5.85
N LEU A 346 16.54 0.23 6.89
CA LEU A 346 17.41 -0.67 7.65
C LEU A 346 17.95 -1.83 6.80
N THR A 347 17.13 -2.39 5.91
CA THR A 347 17.51 -3.49 5.02
C THR A 347 18.50 -3.01 3.94
N SER A 348 18.36 -1.78 3.44
CA SER A 348 19.28 -1.20 2.47
C SER A 348 20.68 -1.02 3.05
N GLU A 349 20.78 -0.59 4.31
CA GLU A 349 22.05 -0.47 5.03
C GLU A 349 22.75 -1.83 5.23
N LEU A 350 22.01 -2.91 5.50
CA LEU A 350 22.56 -4.28 5.58
C LEU A 350 23.09 -4.77 4.22
N SER A 351 22.47 -4.34 3.13
CA SER A 351 22.77 -4.82 1.78
C SER A 351 23.91 -4.05 1.12
N THR A 352 24.33 -2.92 1.68
CA THR A 352 25.38 -2.08 1.12
C THR A 352 26.73 -2.72 1.46
N PRO A 353 27.54 -3.18 0.50
CA PRO A 353 28.86 -3.69 0.77
C PRO A 353 29.63 -2.61 1.51
N ARG A 354 30.04 -2.87 2.76
CA ARG A 354 30.96 -1.96 3.45
C ARG A 354 32.18 -1.87 2.55
N ALA A 355 32.44 -0.67 2.02
CA ALA A 355 33.66 -0.40 1.29
C ALA A 355 34.79 -0.94 2.17
N GLU A 356 35.49 -1.97 1.67
CA GLU A 356 36.67 -2.47 2.37
C GLU A 356 37.52 -1.24 2.63
N LEU A 357 37.69 -0.90 3.92
CA LEU A 357 38.70 0.06 4.32
C LEU A 357 40.01 -0.60 3.94
N SER A 358 40.41 -0.40 2.69
CA SER A 358 41.67 -0.86 2.14
C SER A 358 42.72 -0.33 3.10
N TYR A 359 43.31 -1.24 3.86
CA TYR A 359 44.35 -0.93 4.82
C TYR A 359 45.51 -0.36 4.01
N ILE A 360 45.60 0.97 3.95
CA ILE A 360 46.75 1.64 3.38
C ILE A 360 47.87 1.35 4.37
N ALA A 361 48.69 0.35 4.05
CA ALA A 361 49.85 0.01 4.86
C ALA A 361 50.70 1.28 5.07
N PRO A 362 51.12 1.58 6.30
CA PRO A 362 51.95 2.75 6.55
C PRO A 362 53.25 2.65 5.72
N PRO A 363 53.71 3.76 5.11
CA PRO A 363 54.94 3.76 4.34
C PRO A 363 56.11 3.33 5.23
N LYS A 364 56.94 2.43 4.69
CA LYS A 364 58.13 1.88 5.36
C LYS A 364 59.21 2.92 5.60
#